data_AF-G1QC21-F1
#
_entry.id   AF-G1QC21-F1
#
_cell.length_a   1.000
_cell.length_b   1.000
_cell.length_c   1.000
_cell.angle_alpha   90.00
_cell.angle_beta   90.00
_cell.angle_gamma   90.00
#
_symmetry.space_group_name_H-M   'P 1'
#
loop_
_entity.id
_entity.type
_entity.pdbx_description
1 polymer ?
#
loop_
_entity_poly.entity_id
_entity_poly.type
_entity_poly.pdbx_seq_one_letter_code
_entity_poly.pdbx_strand_id
1 'polypeptide(L)'
;LSFHVGSGCQNPHSFAQAIADSRRVFEMGRGVGHDMSLLDIGGGFPGVKGSEPEFEEMARVINAALAQDFPEGTGMEVIAEPGRFYAAPVCVAAVNIIAKKAVLQPGRTRSGCSESGGHRKLLYYLNEGHYGTFRSFLRDHVPRMPIVVKELCSKPPLFPCILYGPTCDAFDKFFNKEVQLPELDVGDWLIFPSMGAYSSVMSSTFNGFPPATICYMMGPELRYLRRAQGSELGPG
;
A
#
# COMPACT_ATOMS: atom_id res chain seq x y z
N LEU A 1 -17.19 13.58 17.78
CA LEU A 1 -16.03 12.87 18.39
C LEU A 1 -15.44 11.96 17.32
N SER A 2 -14.11 11.86 17.24
CA SER A 2 -13.45 10.99 16.26
C SER A 2 -12.38 10.11 16.90
N PHE A 3 -12.05 8.99 16.25
CA PHE A 3 -10.89 8.16 16.55
C PHE A 3 -10.25 7.61 15.29
N HIS A 4 -9.02 7.09 15.39
CA HIS A 4 -8.37 6.38 14.29
C HIS A 4 -7.52 5.22 14.83
N VAL A 5 -7.83 3.99 14.40
CA VAL A 5 -7.09 2.78 14.82
C VAL A 5 -5.77 2.58 14.07
N GLY A 6 -5.55 3.34 12.99
CA GLY A 6 -4.36 3.26 12.15
C GLY A 6 -4.46 2.35 10.93
N SER A 7 -3.69 2.68 9.90
CA SER A 7 -3.63 1.99 8.59
C SER A 7 -3.07 0.56 8.62
N GLY A 8 -2.53 0.10 9.74
CA GLY A 8 -1.96 -1.24 9.92
C GLY A 8 -2.67 -2.03 11.02
N CYS A 9 -3.95 -1.72 11.28
CA CYS A 9 -4.73 -2.41 12.29
C CYS A 9 -4.91 -3.89 11.90
N GLN A 10 -4.27 -4.78 12.66
CA GLN A 10 -4.35 -6.24 12.46
C GLN A 10 -5.43 -6.90 13.34
N ASN A 11 -6.05 -6.12 14.24
CA ASN A 11 -7.06 -6.62 15.17
C ASN A 11 -8.36 -5.82 15.00
N PRO A 12 -9.39 -6.38 14.34
CA PRO A 12 -10.68 -5.72 14.17
C PRO A 12 -11.32 -5.24 15.49
N HIS A 13 -11.05 -5.92 16.62
CA HIS A 13 -11.59 -5.55 17.92
C HIS A 13 -11.08 -4.21 18.45
N SER A 14 -9.98 -3.66 17.91
CA SER A 14 -9.54 -2.30 18.21
C SER A 14 -10.60 -1.25 17.83
N PHE A 15 -11.37 -1.48 16.75
CA PHE A 15 -12.51 -0.62 16.43
C PHE A 15 -13.63 -0.74 17.46
N ALA A 16 -14.00 -1.98 17.84
CA ALA A 16 -15.05 -2.20 18.83
C ALA A 16 -14.73 -1.51 20.16
N GLN A 17 -13.47 -1.62 20.61
CA GLN A 17 -13.03 -0.92 21.82
C GLN A 17 -13.11 0.60 21.67
N ALA A 18 -12.65 1.16 20.55
CA ALA A 18 -12.70 2.61 20.31
C ALA A 18 -14.15 3.15 20.23
N ILE A 19 -15.08 2.36 19.70
CA ILE A 19 -16.52 2.67 19.68
C ILE A 19 -17.07 2.68 21.12
N ALA A 20 -16.79 1.65 21.92
CA ALA A 20 -17.23 1.59 23.31
C ALA A 20 -16.67 2.74 24.15
N ASP A 21 -15.39 3.09 23.97
CA ASP A 21 -14.78 4.22 24.65
C ASP A 21 -15.39 5.55 24.19
N SER A 22 -15.66 5.68 22.88
CA SER A 22 -16.37 6.83 22.33
C SER A 22 -17.73 7.01 22.99
N ARG A 23 -18.49 5.93 23.17
CA ARG A 23 -19.81 5.98 23.83
C ARG A 23 -19.75 6.60 25.23
N ARG A 24 -18.74 6.23 26.03
CA ARG A 24 -18.52 6.83 27.37
C ARG A 24 -18.23 8.32 27.27
N VAL A 25 -17.42 8.75 26.30
CA VAL A 25 -17.14 10.18 26.08
C VAL A 25 -18.39 10.95 25.64
N PHE A 26 -19.25 10.35 24.81
CA PHE A 26 -20.56 10.92 24.48
C PHE A 26 -21.43 11.14 25.72
N GLU A 27 -21.45 10.20 26.67
CA GLU A 27 -22.21 10.35 27.93
C GLU A 27 -21.68 11.50 28.78
N MET A 28 -20.35 11.59 28.91
CA MET A 28 -19.72 12.68 29.64
C MET A 28 -20.06 14.04 29.01
N GLY A 29 -19.96 14.14 27.67
CA GLY A 29 -20.29 15.37 26.95
C GLY A 29 -21.76 15.77 27.10
N ARG A 30 -22.68 14.82 26.95
CA ARG A 30 -24.12 15.07 27.15
C ARG A 30 -24.45 15.44 28.59
N GLY A 31 -23.79 14.82 29.57
CA GLY A 31 -23.97 15.10 30.99
C GLY A 31 -23.60 16.53 31.39
N VAL A 32 -22.74 17.20 30.62
CA VAL A 32 -22.38 18.62 30.81
C VAL A 32 -23.07 19.56 29.81
N GLY A 33 -24.05 19.07 29.05
CA GLY A 33 -24.90 19.87 28.18
C GLY A 33 -24.41 20.06 26.73
N HIS A 34 -23.41 19.29 26.28
CA HIS A 34 -23.01 19.31 24.87
C HIS A 34 -23.97 18.48 24.01
N ASP A 35 -24.32 19.01 22.83
CA ASP A 35 -24.98 18.23 21.79
C ASP A 35 -23.95 17.32 21.10
N MET A 36 -24.07 16.03 21.36
CA MET A 36 -23.16 15.01 20.86
C MET A 36 -23.92 14.13 19.88
N SER A 37 -23.80 14.45 18.59
CA SER A 37 -24.59 13.88 17.50
C SER A 37 -23.77 13.31 16.33
N LEU A 38 -22.44 13.44 16.34
CA LEU A 38 -21.56 12.95 15.26
C LEU A 38 -20.42 12.09 15.79
N LEU A 39 -20.37 10.83 15.35
CA LEU A 39 -19.26 9.90 15.54
C LEU A 39 -18.50 9.71 14.23
N ASP A 40 -17.19 9.89 14.28
CA ASP A 40 -16.28 9.58 13.18
C ASP A 40 -15.39 8.40 13.56
N ILE A 41 -15.53 7.29 12.84
CA ILE A 41 -14.77 6.05 13.09
C ILE A 41 -13.39 6.05 12.42
N GLY A 42 -13.04 7.13 11.72
CA GLY A 42 -11.77 7.33 11.05
C GLY A 42 -11.54 6.34 9.90
N GLY A 43 -10.27 6.13 9.59
CA GLY A 43 -9.82 5.17 8.57
C GLY A 43 -9.14 3.94 9.14
N GLY A 44 -8.39 3.24 8.28
CA GLY A 44 -7.62 2.04 8.65
C GLY A 44 -7.98 0.80 7.84
N PHE A 45 -9.06 0.88 7.07
CA PHE A 45 -9.58 -0.23 6.27
C PHE A 45 -8.58 -0.70 5.20
N PRO A 46 -8.42 -2.02 4.99
CA PRO A 46 -7.56 -2.56 3.94
C PRO A 46 -8.16 -2.29 2.56
N GLY A 47 -7.34 -1.87 1.59
CA GLY A 47 -7.78 -1.60 0.20
C GLY A 47 -7.39 -2.67 -0.81
N VAL A 48 -6.78 -3.77 -0.38
CA VAL A 48 -6.26 -4.83 -1.27
C VAL A 48 -6.82 -6.18 -0.81
N LYS A 49 -7.28 -7.00 -1.76
CA LYS A 49 -7.75 -8.37 -1.49
C LYS A 49 -6.63 -9.24 -0.89
N GLY A 50 -6.99 -10.14 0.02
CA GLY A 50 -6.02 -10.96 0.74
C GLY A 50 -5.21 -10.19 1.79
N SER A 51 -5.68 -9.01 2.20
CA SER A 51 -5.17 -8.38 3.43
C SER A 51 -5.67 -9.14 4.65
N GLU A 52 -4.86 -9.23 5.70
CA GLU A 52 -5.26 -9.83 6.97
C GLU A 52 -5.26 -8.77 8.07
N PRO A 53 -6.42 -8.45 8.69
CA PRO A 53 -7.77 -8.95 8.37
C PRO A 53 -8.34 -8.34 7.08
N GLU A 54 -9.36 -8.99 6.50
CA GLU A 54 -10.08 -8.46 5.33
C GLU A 54 -11.06 -7.34 5.73
N PHE A 55 -11.47 -6.52 4.75
CA PHE A 55 -12.38 -5.40 5.00
C PHE A 55 -13.73 -5.86 5.57
N GLU A 56 -14.29 -6.93 5.03
CA GLU A 56 -15.57 -7.49 5.43
C GLU A 56 -15.54 -8.00 6.87
N GLU A 57 -14.39 -8.48 7.34
CA GLU A 57 -14.20 -8.87 8.73
C GLU A 57 -14.22 -7.65 9.65
N MET A 58 -13.47 -6.60 9.31
CA MET A 58 -13.49 -5.33 10.05
C MET A 58 -14.91 -4.75 10.09
N ALA A 59 -15.60 -4.71 8.95
CA ALA A 59 -16.94 -4.17 8.83
C ALA A 59 -17.95 -4.92 9.71
N ARG A 60 -17.88 -6.27 9.78
CA ARG A 60 -18.74 -7.05 10.68
C ARG A 60 -18.55 -6.67 12.15
N VAL A 61 -17.31 -6.54 12.60
CA VAL A 61 -16.99 -6.18 14.00
C VAL A 61 -17.44 -4.74 14.30
N ILE A 62 -17.21 -3.81 13.39
CA ILE A 62 -17.64 -2.41 13.51
C ILE A 62 -19.16 -2.32 13.59
N ASN A 63 -19.88 -2.98 12.67
CA ASN A 63 -21.35 -2.94 12.64
C ASN A 63 -21.96 -3.51 13.91
N ALA A 64 -21.40 -4.59 14.47
CA ALA A 64 -21.85 -5.15 15.74
C ALA A 64 -21.66 -4.17 16.91
N ALA A 65 -20.49 -3.50 16.97
CA ALA A 65 -20.21 -2.51 18.00
C ALA A 65 -21.09 -1.26 17.87
N LEU A 66 -21.30 -0.75 16.66
CA LEU A 66 -22.20 0.37 16.40
C LEU A 66 -23.65 0.05 16.78
N ALA A 67 -24.15 -1.14 16.43
CA ALA A 67 -25.51 -1.55 16.79
C ALA A 67 -25.71 -1.63 18.32
N GLN A 68 -24.65 -1.97 19.06
CA GLN A 68 -24.68 -2.03 20.52
C GLN A 68 -24.62 -0.63 21.16
N ASP A 69 -23.65 0.18 20.76
CA ASP A 69 -23.32 1.42 21.50
C ASP A 69 -23.95 2.68 20.88
N PHE A 70 -24.23 2.68 19.58
CA PHE A 70 -24.80 3.78 18.81
C PHE A 70 -25.96 3.30 17.92
N PRO A 71 -27.05 2.76 18.49
CA PRO A 71 -28.14 2.19 17.71
C PRO A 71 -28.84 3.21 16.82
N GLU A 72 -29.40 2.72 15.71
CA GLU A 72 -30.20 3.54 14.79
C GLU A 72 -31.39 4.21 15.49
N GLY A 73 -31.84 5.36 14.96
CA GLY A 73 -32.96 6.12 15.53
C GLY A 73 -32.60 7.01 16.73
N THR A 74 -31.33 7.03 17.15
CA THR A 74 -30.83 7.93 18.23
C THR A 74 -30.49 9.35 17.77
N GLY A 75 -30.63 9.63 16.47
CA GLY A 75 -30.19 10.90 15.86
C GLY A 75 -28.67 11.00 15.70
N MET A 76 -27.94 9.91 15.90
CA MET A 76 -26.49 9.85 15.69
C MET A 76 -26.16 9.76 14.20
N GLU A 77 -25.28 10.64 13.74
CA GLU A 77 -24.60 10.52 12.46
C GLU A 77 -23.27 9.79 12.64
N VAL A 78 -23.01 8.80 11.78
CA VAL A 78 -21.76 8.04 11.78
C VAL A 78 -21.06 8.23 10.44
N ILE A 79 -19.83 8.73 10.48
CA ILE A 79 -18.97 8.91 9.30
C ILE A 79 -17.67 8.10 9.45
N ALA A 80 -16.94 7.96 8.35
CA ALA A 80 -15.62 7.34 8.32
C ALA A 80 -14.68 8.10 7.37
N GLU A 81 -13.37 7.90 7.53
CA GLU A 81 -12.31 8.55 6.73
C GLU A 81 -11.48 7.50 5.92
N PRO A 82 -12.11 6.73 5.00
CA PRO A 82 -11.41 5.69 4.24
C PRO A 82 -10.43 6.28 3.20
N GLY A 83 -9.13 6.22 3.50
CA GLY A 83 -8.08 6.61 2.54
C GLY A 83 -7.66 5.45 1.62
N ARG A 84 -6.74 4.61 2.10
CA ARG A 84 -6.15 3.53 1.29
C ARG A 84 -7.15 2.53 0.72
N PHE A 85 -8.32 2.40 1.37
CA PHE A 85 -9.39 1.54 0.91
C PHE A 85 -9.76 1.82 -0.54
N TYR A 86 -9.97 3.10 -0.86
CA TYR A 86 -10.27 3.54 -2.22
C TYR A 86 -9.04 3.65 -3.11
N ALA A 87 -7.95 4.22 -2.56
CA ALA A 87 -6.81 4.63 -3.37
C ALA A 87 -5.86 3.47 -3.72
N ALA A 88 -5.66 2.49 -2.84
CA ALA A 88 -4.64 1.46 -3.05
C ALA A 88 -4.82 0.65 -4.35
N PRO A 89 -6.01 0.07 -4.66
CA PRO A 89 -6.14 -0.91 -5.73
C PRO A 89 -6.20 -0.29 -7.14
N VAL A 90 -6.39 1.03 -7.26
CA VAL A 90 -6.67 1.69 -8.54
C VAL A 90 -5.43 2.11 -9.33
N CYS A 91 -4.24 2.06 -8.72
CA CYS A 91 -3.00 2.39 -9.41
C CYS A 91 -2.02 1.21 -9.38
N VAL A 92 -1.26 1.08 -10.46
CA VAL A 92 -0.16 0.14 -10.63
C VAL A 92 1.07 0.96 -11.00
N ALA A 93 2.23 0.67 -10.39
CA ALA A 93 3.48 1.30 -10.76
C ALA A 93 4.25 0.41 -11.75
N ALA A 94 4.70 1.00 -12.85
CA ALA A 94 5.60 0.39 -13.81
C ALA A 94 6.98 1.04 -13.69
N VAL A 95 8.00 0.25 -13.42
CA VAL A 95 9.38 0.73 -13.26
C VAL A 95 10.31 0.01 -14.22
N ASN A 96 11.26 0.74 -14.77
CA ASN A 96 12.20 0.25 -15.76
C ASN A 96 13.57 -0.02 -15.13
N ILE A 97 14.23 -1.08 -15.57
CA ILE A 97 15.62 -1.35 -15.19
C ILE A 97 16.54 -0.45 -16.01
N ILE A 98 17.16 0.53 -15.36
CA ILE A 98 18.05 1.50 -15.99
C ILE A 98 19.53 1.12 -15.92
N ALA A 99 19.91 0.24 -14.99
CA ALA A 99 21.24 -0.35 -14.94
C ALA A 99 21.23 -1.75 -14.32
N LYS A 100 22.22 -2.55 -14.70
CA LYS A 100 22.43 -3.93 -14.23
C LYS A 100 23.90 -4.14 -13.89
N LYS A 101 24.18 -4.79 -12.77
CA LYS A 101 25.53 -5.23 -12.38
C LYS A 101 25.50 -6.68 -11.92
N ALA A 102 26.42 -7.50 -12.43
CA ALA A 102 26.65 -8.84 -11.93
C ALA A 102 27.86 -8.86 -10.99
N VAL A 103 27.73 -9.55 -9.86
CA VAL A 103 28.80 -9.71 -8.87
C VAL A 103 28.98 -11.21 -8.61
N LEU A 104 30.22 -11.68 -8.73
CA LEU A 104 30.60 -13.02 -8.30
C LEU A 104 30.97 -12.96 -6.82
N GLN A 105 30.21 -13.64 -5.97
CA GLN A 105 30.59 -13.80 -4.57
C GLN A 105 31.41 -15.08 -4.41
N PRO A 106 32.51 -15.05 -3.64
CA PRO A 106 33.20 -16.27 -3.25
C PRO A 106 32.23 -17.21 -2.51
N GLY A 107 32.30 -18.52 -2.77
CA GLY A 107 31.51 -19.50 -2.04
C GLY A 107 31.74 -19.40 -0.53
N ARG A 108 30.67 -19.47 0.27
CA ARG A 108 30.82 -19.52 1.73
C ARG A 108 31.28 -20.92 2.13
N THR A 109 32.45 -21.03 2.73
CA THR A 109 32.87 -22.26 3.44
C THR A 109 32.02 -22.42 4.70
N ARG A 110 30.84 -23.05 4.58
CA ARG A 110 30.15 -23.57 5.77
C ARG A 110 30.81 -24.91 6.12
N SER A 111 31.48 -24.94 7.27
CA SER A 111 31.93 -26.12 8.03
C SER A 111 31.70 -27.46 7.33
N GLY A 112 32.69 -27.90 6.54
CA GLY A 112 32.81 -29.29 6.07
C GLY A 112 32.39 -29.61 4.63
N CYS A 113 31.64 -28.75 3.94
CA CYS A 113 31.26 -28.98 2.55
C CYS A 113 31.69 -27.80 1.68
N SER A 114 32.76 -27.98 0.91
CA SER A 114 33.21 -27.00 -0.08
C SER A 114 32.24 -26.98 -1.26
N GLU A 115 31.30 -26.03 -1.30
CA GLU A 115 30.67 -25.65 -2.58
C GLU A 115 31.73 -24.91 -3.41
N SER A 116 32.46 -25.66 -4.22
CA SER A 116 33.43 -25.15 -5.19
C SER A 116 32.69 -24.43 -6.33
N GLY A 117 32.24 -23.21 -6.07
CA GLY A 117 31.60 -22.35 -7.06
C GLY A 117 31.15 -21.04 -6.43
N GLY A 118 31.66 -19.92 -6.93
CA GLY A 118 31.14 -18.61 -6.51
C GLY A 118 29.68 -18.46 -6.96
N HIS A 119 28.82 -17.87 -6.12
CA HIS A 119 27.43 -17.62 -6.51
C HIS A 119 27.31 -16.25 -7.19
N ARG A 120 26.66 -16.24 -8.35
CA ARG A 120 26.39 -15.02 -9.11
C ARG A 120 25.20 -14.29 -8.49
N LYS A 121 25.41 -13.03 -8.12
CA LYS A 121 24.40 -12.10 -7.62
C LYS A 121 24.17 -10.97 -8.62
N LEU A 122 22.92 -10.59 -8.80
CA LEU A 122 22.52 -9.53 -9.73
C LEU A 122 22.04 -8.29 -8.96
N LEU A 123 22.44 -7.12 -9.42
CA LEU A 123 22.00 -5.84 -8.89
C LEU A 123 21.29 -5.11 -10.03
N TYR A 124 20.06 -4.68 -9.79
CA TYR A 124 19.27 -3.88 -10.72
C TYR A 124 19.03 -2.51 -10.11
N TYR A 125 19.18 -1.48 -10.93
CA TYR A 125 18.85 -0.11 -10.58
C TYR A 125 17.59 0.27 -11.37
N LEU A 126 16.58 0.74 -10.65
CA LEU A 126 15.29 1.12 -11.19
C LEU A 126 15.21 2.64 -11.34
N ASN A 127 14.35 3.12 -12.23
CA ASN A 127 14.09 4.55 -12.40
C ASN A 127 13.16 5.18 -11.34
N GLU A 128 12.86 4.44 -10.27
CA GLU A 128 12.02 4.86 -9.15
C GLU A 128 12.51 4.20 -7.86
N GLY A 129 12.19 4.78 -6.70
CA GLY A 129 12.75 4.38 -5.41
C GLY A 129 12.00 4.94 -4.21
N HIS A 130 12.60 4.82 -3.03
CA HIS A 130 11.98 5.24 -1.76
C HIS A 130 11.78 6.74 -1.65
N TYR A 131 12.51 7.53 -2.42
CA TYR A 131 12.34 8.97 -2.48
C TYR A 131 11.22 9.42 -3.44
N GLY A 132 10.69 8.49 -4.25
CA GLY A 132 9.54 8.68 -5.12
C GLY A 132 8.34 7.85 -4.67
N THR A 133 7.75 7.11 -5.60
CA THR A 133 6.49 6.38 -5.44
C THR A 133 6.55 5.27 -4.39
N PHE A 134 7.75 4.77 -4.06
CA PHE A 134 7.98 3.61 -3.19
C PHE A 134 8.33 3.98 -1.74
N ARG A 135 8.08 5.23 -1.31
CA ARG A 135 8.36 5.64 0.07
C ARG A 135 7.61 4.80 1.12
N SER A 136 6.38 4.39 0.82
CA SER A 136 5.58 3.56 1.72
C SER A 136 6.16 2.17 1.97
N PHE A 137 7.03 1.64 1.09
CA PHE A 137 7.64 0.31 1.25
C PHE A 137 8.48 0.20 2.52
N LEU A 138 9.06 1.32 2.98
CA LEU A 138 9.81 1.36 4.24
C LEU A 138 8.95 1.01 5.47
N ARG A 139 7.63 1.14 5.36
CA ARG A 139 6.66 0.86 6.44
C ARG A 139 5.90 -0.45 6.24
N ASP A 140 6.07 -1.12 5.10
CA ASP A 140 5.39 -2.37 4.83
C ASP A 140 6.07 -3.52 5.57
N HIS A 141 5.32 -4.24 6.40
CA HIS A 141 5.83 -5.41 7.10
C HIS A 141 6.10 -6.59 6.18
N VAL A 142 5.35 -6.68 5.07
CA VAL A 142 5.45 -7.76 4.08
C VAL A 142 5.98 -7.19 2.76
N PRO A 143 7.13 -7.69 2.27
CA PRO A 143 7.67 -7.29 0.98
C PRO A 143 6.70 -7.58 -0.18
N ARG A 144 6.38 -6.55 -0.97
CA ARG A 144 5.58 -6.68 -2.20
C ARG A 144 6.49 -7.02 -3.36
N MET A 145 6.48 -8.28 -3.79
CA MET A 145 7.29 -8.75 -4.92
C MET A 145 6.76 -8.18 -6.24
N PRO A 146 7.66 -7.69 -7.14
CA PRO A 146 7.25 -7.23 -8.45
C PRO A 146 6.79 -8.38 -9.36
N ILE A 147 5.91 -8.05 -10.29
CA ILE A 147 5.60 -8.88 -11.45
C ILE A 147 6.60 -8.54 -12.55
N VAL A 148 7.30 -9.55 -13.07
CA VAL A 148 8.23 -9.41 -14.19
C VAL A 148 7.45 -9.35 -15.50
N VAL A 149 7.66 -8.30 -16.30
CA VAL A 149 7.06 -8.16 -17.63
C VAL A 149 8.08 -8.58 -18.68
N LYS A 150 8.28 -9.89 -18.81
CA LYS A 150 9.19 -10.51 -19.79
C LYS A 150 8.68 -11.90 -20.15
N GLU A 151 8.76 -12.25 -21.42
CA GLU A 151 8.55 -13.63 -21.85
C GLU A 151 9.73 -14.49 -21.37
N LEU A 152 9.42 -15.47 -20.53
CA LEU A 152 10.40 -16.36 -19.92
C LEU A 152 10.00 -17.81 -20.20
N CYS A 153 10.98 -18.71 -20.16
CA CYS A 153 10.69 -20.14 -20.15
C CYS A 153 9.88 -20.52 -18.90
N SER A 154 9.21 -21.67 -18.91
CA SER A 154 8.27 -22.08 -17.86
C SER A 154 8.88 -22.16 -16.45
N LYS A 155 10.18 -22.39 -16.35
CA LYS A 155 10.95 -22.43 -15.09
C LYS A 155 12.30 -21.75 -15.31
N PRO A 156 12.33 -20.41 -15.32
CA PRO A 156 13.58 -19.70 -15.54
C PRO A 156 14.49 -19.89 -14.32
N PRO A 157 15.81 -19.99 -14.51
CA PRO A 157 16.74 -20.02 -13.39
C PRO A 157 16.61 -18.72 -12.59
N LEU A 158 16.55 -18.85 -11.27
CA LEU A 158 16.48 -17.70 -10.37
C LEU A 158 17.86 -17.38 -9.81
N PHE A 159 18.11 -16.09 -9.63
CA PHE A 159 19.33 -15.56 -9.06
C PHE A 159 19.02 -14.69 -7.83
N PRO A 160 19.91 -14.67 -6.82
CA PRO A 160 19.83 -13.67 -5.77
C PRO A 160 20.03 -12.27 -6.35
N CYS A 161 19.08 -11.38 -6.07
CA CYS A 161 19.02 -10.03 -6.62
C CYS A 161 18.88 -8.96 -5.53
N ILE A 162 19.43 -7.78 -5.77
CA ILE A 162 19.07 -6.55 -5.05
C ILE A 162 18.52 -5.53 -6.04
N LEU A 163 17.41 -4.90 -5.67
CA LEU A 163 16.77 -3.84 -6.44
C LEU A 163 17.02 -2.52 -5.72
N TYR A 164 17.70 -1.62 -6.41
CA TYR A 164 17.99 -0.26 -5.96
C TYR A 164 17.07 0.72 -6.70
N GLY A 165 16.73 1.82 -6.04
CA GLY A 165 16.22 3.01 -6.71
C GLY A 165 17.35 3.79 -7.41
N PRO A 166 17.01 4.93 -8.05
CA PRO A 166 17.93 5.66 -8.92
C PRO A 166 18.88 6.59 -8.15
N THR A 167 18.67 6.76 -6.85
CA THR A 167 19.37 7.79 -6.07
C THR A 167 20.80 7.38 -5.70
N CYS A 168 21.60 8.35 -5.27
CA CYS A 168 22.95 8.12 -4.73
C CYS A 168 22.92 7.62 -3.28
N ASP A 169 21.74 7.46 -2.68
CA ASP A 169 21.60 6.91 -1.34
C ASP A 169 21.72 5.38 -1.40
N ALA A 170 22.72 4.84 -0.70
CA ALA A 170 22.93 3.40 -0.61
C ALA A 170 21.77 2.65 0.07
N PHE A 171 20.90 3.34 0.80
CA PHE A 171 19.70 2.79 1.43
C PHE A 171 18.44 2.87 0.57
N ASP A 172 18.53 3.41 -0.64
CA ASP A 172 17.45 3.35 -1.63
C ASP A 172 17.34 1.94 -2.21
N LYS A 173 17.00 0.97 -1.35
CA LYS A 173 16.89 -0.47 -1.65
C LYS A 173 15.47 -0.93 -1.33
N PHE A 174 14.79 -1.45 -2.34
CA PHE A 174 13.40 -1.89 -2.22
C PHE A 174 13.17 -2.98 -1.18
N PHE A 175 14.20 -3.80 -0.91
CA PHE A 175 14.13 -4.93 0.01
C PHE A 175 15.35 -4.98 0.93
N ASN A 176 15.11 -5.27 2.20
CA ASN A 176 16.16 -5.49 3.20
C ASN A 176 16.94 -6.80 2.97
N LYS A 177 16.34 -7.75 2.25
CA LYS A 177 16.93 -9.05 1.91
C LYS A 177 17.01 -9.21 0.40
N GLU A 178 17.91 -10.08 -0.05
CA GLU A 178 17.98 -10.46 -1.46
C GLU A 178 16.68 -11.16 -1.88
N VAL A 179 16.23 -10.84 -3.09
CA VAL A 179 15.05 -11.48 -3.70
C VAL A 179 15.49 -12.43 -4.81
N GLN A 180 14.70 -13.46 -5.07
CA GLN A 180 14.97 -14.41 -6.15
C GLN A 180 14.19 -13.98 -7.39
N LEU A 181 14.90 -13.60 -8.45
CA LEU A 181 14.31 -13.21 -9.72
C LEU A 181 15.01 -13.93 -10.88
N PRO A 182 14.31 -14.14 -12.00
CA PRO A 182 14.96 -14.52 -13.25
C PRO A 182 15.98 -13.44 -13.66
N GLU A 183 16.89 -13.80 -14.56
CA GLU A 183 17.77 -12.79 -15.14
C GLU A 183 17.00 -11.83 -16.04
N LEU A 184 17.13 -10.54 -15.74
CA LEU A 184 16.52 -9.41 -16.44
C LEU A 184 17.62 -8.54 -17.03
N ASP A 185 17.26 -7.66 -17.96
CA ASP A 185 18.17 -6.80 -18.69
C ASP A 185 17.76 -5.33 -18.56
N VAL A 186 18.69 -4.43 -18.89
CA VAL A 186 18.39 -3.01 -18.97
C VAL A 186 17.31 -2.80 -20.03
N GLY A 187 16.26 -2.06 -19.67
CA GLY A 187 15.08 -1.88 -20.50
C GLY A 187 13.90 -2.81 -20.14
N ASP A 188 14.11 -3.87 -19.38
CA ASP A 188 13.00 -4.70 -18.89
C ASP A 188 12.16 -3.93 -17.84
N TRP A 189 10.89 -4.31 -17.73
CA TRP A 189 9.93 -3.66 -16.84
C TRP A 189 9.50 -4.56 -15.67
N LEU A 190 9.33 -3.93 -14.53
CA LEU A 190 8.76 -4.52 -13.32
C LEU A 190 7.46 -3.78 -12.97
N ILE A 191 6.44 -4.55 -12.61
CA ILE A 191 5.12 -4.05 -12.25
C ILE A 191 4.86 -4.28 -10.77
N PHE A 192 4.49 -3.23 -10.06
CA PHE A 192 4.06 -3.28 -8.67
C PHE A 192 2.56 -2.93 -8.60
N PRO A 193 1.69 -3.90 -8.29
CA PRO A 193 0.26 -3.65 -8.14
C PRO A 193 -0.03 -2.90 -6.83
N SER A 194 -1.25 -2.35 -6.75
CA SER A 194 -1.78 -1.71 -5.53
C SER A 194 -0.95 -0.54 -5.01
N MET A 195 -0.53 0.34 -5.93
CA MET A 195 0.39 1.45 -5.69
C MET A 195 -0.31 2.82 -5.63
N GLY A 196 -1.61 2.88 -5.36
CA GLY A 196 -2.31 4.18 -5.36
C GLY A 196 -2.40 4.89 -4.01
N ALA A 197 -2.19 4.19 -2.89
CA ALA A 197 -2.22 4.80 -1.56
C ALA A 197 -0.79 5.09 -1.04
N TYR A 198 -0.58 6.29 -0.50
CA TYR A 198 0.69 6.72 0.11
C TYR A 198 1.91 6.52 -0.81
N SER A 199 1.74 6.86 -2.08
CA SER A 199 2.73 6.65 -3.14
C SER A 199 3.16 7.99 -3.75
N SER A 200 2.51 8.44 -4.84
CA SER A 200 2.82 9.71 -5.50
C SER A 200 2.75 10.91 -4.55
N VAL A 201 1.78 10.90 -3.62
CA VAL A 201 1.61 11.96 -2.59
C VAL A 201 2.77 12.04 -1.60
N MET A 202 3.62 11.02 -1.51
CA MET A 202 4.82 10.99 -0.65
C MET A 202 6.13 11.23 -1.42
N SER A 203 6.04 11.40 -2.74
CA SER A 203 7.20 11.54 -3.61
C SER A 203 7.90 12.89 -3.42
N SER A 204 9.20 12.89 -3.65
CA SER A 204 10.08 14.05 -3.62
C SER A 204 10.95 14.09 -4.87
N THR A 205 11.66 15.20 -5.09
CA THR A 205 12.64 15.34 -6.18
C THR A 205 14.07 15.20 -5.68
N PHE A 206 14.30 14.34 -4.68
CA PHE A 206 15.64 14.07 -4.17
C PHE A 206 16.56 13.59 -5.30
N ASN A 207 17.83 14.02 -5.28
CA ASN A 207 18.78 13.83 -6.38
C ASN A 207 18.34 14.37 -7.76
N GLY A 208 17.29 15.18 -7.84
CA GLY A 208 16.80 15.79 -9.07
C GLY A 208 15.98 14.85 -9.96
N PHE A 209 15.61 13.66 -9.48
CA PHE A 209 14.72 12.76 -10.22
C PHE A 209 13.28 13.31 -10.19
N PRO A 210 12.59 13.40 -11.35
CA PRO A 210 11.21 13.87 -11.40
C PRO A 210 10.25 12.82 -10.81
N PRO A 211 9.07 13.23 -10.30
CA PRO A 211 8.03 12.30 -9.91
C PRO A 211 7.55 11.45 -11.09
N ALA A 212 7.09 10.22 -10.81
CA ALA A 212 6.53 9.35 -11.83
C ALA A 212 5.32 9.97 -12.55
N THR A 213 5.27 9.82 -13.87
CA THR A 213 4.11 10.23 -14.68
C THR A 213 2.89 9.37 -14.36
N ILE A 214 1.74 10.00 -14.11
CA ILE A 214 0.48 9.31 -13.85
C ILE A 214 -0.37 9.28 -15.12
N CYS A 215 -0.65 8.08 -15.61
CA CYS A 215 -1.53 7.86 -16.76
C CYS A 215 -2.91 7.37 -16.28
N TYR A 216 -3.95 8.17 -16.53
CA TYR A 216 -5.33 7.80 -16.17
C TYR A 216 -5.97 6.97 -17.27
N MET A 217 -6.53 5.82 -16.90
CA MET A 217 -7.33 4.99 -17.78
C MET A 217 -8.71 4.79 -17.18
N MET A 218 -9.74 4.83 -18.02
CA MET A 218 -11.13 4.63 -17.60
C MET A 218 -11.76 3.54 -18.46
N GLY A 219 -12.23 2.48 -17.81
CA GLY A 219 -12.97 1.42 -18.46
C GLY A 219 -14.27 1.94 -19.10
N PRO A 220 -14.77 1.29 -20.18
CA PRO A 220 -16.00 1.70 -20.85
C PRO A 220 -17.20 1.85 -19.91
N GLU A 221 -17.34 0.93 -18.95
CA GLU A 221 -18.44 0.87 -17.97
C GLU A 221 -18.55 2.14 -17.09
N LEU A 222 -17.41 2.77 -16.77
CA LEU A 222 -17.36 3.94 -15.90
C LEU A 222 -17.62 5.26 -16.65
N ARG A 223 -17.69 5.23 -18.00
CA ARG A 223 -17.96 6.45 -18.79
C ARG A 223 -19.36 7.01 -18.55
N TYR A 224 -20.31 6.18 -18.12
CA TYR A 224 -21.68 6.60 -17.84
C TYR A 224 -21.79 7.50 -16.60
N LEU A 225 -20.97 7.25 -15.57
CA LEU A 225 -20.95 8.05 -14.34
C LEU A 225 -20.54 9.51 -14.58
N ARG A 226 -19.69 9.76 -15.59
CA ARG A 226 -19.30 11.12 -15.99
C ARG A 226 -20.46 11.92 -16.61
N ARG A 227 -21.47 11.24 -17.18
CA ARG A 227 -22.66 11.90 -17.74
C ARG A 227 -23.68 12.25 -16.65
N ALA A 228 -23.82 11.41 -15.63
CA ALA A 228 -24.77 11.62 -14.53
C ALA A 228 -24.42 12.83 -13.64
N GLN A 229 -23.13 13.15 -13.47
CA GLN A 229 -22.70 14.34 -12.71
C GLN A 229 -22.92 15.67 -13.46
N GLY A 230 -23.24 15.63 -14.76
CA GLY A 230 -23.51 16.84 -15.56
C GLY A 230 -24.95 17.34 -15.47
N SER A 231 -25.86 16.59 -14.85
CA SER A 231 -27.30 16.89 -14.80
C SER A 231 -27.84 17.32 -13.43
N GLU A 232 -27.02 17.33 -12.38
CA GLU A 232 -27.45 17.71 -11.01
C GLU A 232 -27.02 19.11 -10.57
N LEU A 233 -26.27 19.85 -11.39
CA LEU A 233 -26.02 21.28 -11.16
C LEU A 233 -27.15 22.07 -11.84
N GLY A 234 -28.25 22.27 -11.10
CA GLY A 234 -29.33 23.16 -11.49
C GLY A 234 -28.84 24.62 -11.68
N PRO A 235 -29.60 25.45 -12.41
CA PRO A 235 -29.21 26.84 -12.65
C PRO A 235 -29.26 27.63 -11.35
N GLY A 236 -28.11 28.19 -10.95
CA GLY A 236 -28.02 29.29 -9.99
C GLY A 236 -28.11 30.63 -10.69
#